data_AF-X6DQI5-F1
#
_entry.id   AF-X6DQI5-F1
#
_cell.length_a   1.000
_cell.length_b   1.000
_cell.length_c   1.000
_cell.angle_alpha   90.00
_cell.angle_beta   90.00
_cell.angle_gamma   90.00
#
_symmetry.space_group_name_H-M   'P 1'
#
loop_
_entity.id
_entity.type
_entity.pdbx_description
1 polymer ?
#
loop_
_entity_poly.entity_id
_entity_poly.type
_entity_poly.pdbx_seq_one_letter_code
_entity_poly.pdbx_strand_id
1 'polypeptide(L)' 'MGSVVPIRKELPCVEVAEASGEWSVRVVEEDQELTRSFELESFALNFAEGQRIRLHLDRIVRV' A
#
# COMPACT_ATOMS: atom_id res chain seq x y z
N MET A 1 -25.15 -7.62 4.04
CA MET A 1 -24.66 -6.57 3.12
C MET A 1 -23.16 -6.48 3.28
N GLY A 2 -22.41 -7.26 2.50
CA GLY A 2 -20.98 -7.05 2.30
C GLY A 2 -20.83 -6.85 0.80
N SER A 3 -20.60 -5.60 0.38
CA SER A 3 -20.27 -5.33 -1.01
C SER A 3 -18.89 -5.93 -1.25
N VAL A 4 -18.87 -7.12 -1.84
CA VAL A 4 -17.65 -7.70 -2.38
C VAL A 4 -17.36 -6.87 -3.63
N VAL A 5 -16.49 -5.88 -3.48
CA VAL A 5 -15.97 -5.13 -4.62
C VAL A 5 -15.35 -6.16 -5.56
N PRO A 6 -15.71 -6.20 -6.85
CA PRO A 6 -15.05 -7.12 -7.77
C PRO A 6 -13.56 -6.84 -7.67
N ILE A 7 -12.79 -7.88 -7.31
CA ILE A 7 -11.33 -7.86 -7.31
C ILE A 7 -10.95 -7.52 -8.74
N ARG A 8 -10.77 -6.22 -8.99
CA ARG A 8 -10.10 -5.76 -10.19
C ARG A 8 -8.75 -6.44 -10.08
N LYS A 9 -8.30 -7.15 -11.12
CA LYS A 9 -6.91 -7.59 -11.22
C LYS A 9 -6.04 -6.33 -11.26
N GLU A 10 -5.83 -5.73 -10.11
CA GLU A 10 -4.96 -4.60 -9.90
C GLU A 10 -3.55 -5.17 -9.95
N LEU A 11 -2.70 -4.53 -10.74
CA LEU A 11 -1.30 -4.90 -10.81
C LEU A 11 -0.69 -4.69 -9.43
N PRO A 12 0.23 -5.56 -8.98
CA PRO A 12 0.86 -5.38 -7.68
C PRO A 12 1.45 -3.97 -7.57
N CYS A 13 1.08 -3.25 -6.52
CA CYS A 13 1.54 -1.88 -6.30
C CYS A 13 1.70 -1.59 -4.82
N VAL A 14 2.60 -0.66 -4.52
CA VAL A 14 2.78 -0.12 -3.18
C VAL A 14 2.60 1.38 -3.26
N GLU A 15 1.61 1.88 -2.55
CA GLU A 15 1.23 3.28 -2.50
C GLU A 15 1.38 3.80 -1.07
N VAL A 16 1.85 5.03 -0.93
CA VAL A 16 1.97 5.71 0.37
C VAL A 16 1.20 7.02 0.28
N ALA A 17 0.21 7.20 1.14
CA ALA A 17 -0.61 8.40 1.23
C ALA A 17 -0.43 9.06 2.59
N GLU A 18 -0.37 10.38 2.62
CA GLU A 18 -0.48 11.16 3.86
C GLU A 18 -1.94 11.59 4.05
N ALA A 19 -2.51 11.28 5.21
CA ALA A 19 -3.85 11.68 5.58
C ALA A 19 -3.87 12.25 7.01
N SER A 20 -4.14 13.56 7.12
CA SER A 20 -4.35 14.24 8.42
C SER A 20 -3.22 14.03 9.44
N GLY A 21 -1.96 13.97 8.97
CA GLY A 21 -0.78 13.75 9.82
C GLY A 21 -0.46 12.27 10.10
N GLU A 22 -1.23 11.34 9.54
CA GLU A 22 -0.92 9.91 9.54
C GLU A 22 -0.49 9.46 8.14
N TRP A 23 0.40 8.47 8.08
CA TRP A 23 0.90 7.89 6.84
C TRP A 23 0.29 6.51 6.62
N SER A 24 -0.44 6.34 5.53
CA SER A 24 -1.05 5.08 5.14
C SER A 24 -0.29 4.44 3.98
N VAL A 25 0.09 3.19 4.12
CA VAL A 25 0.68 2.38 3.05
C VAL A 25 -0.35 1.39 2.55
N ARG A 26 -0.75 1.51 1.29
CA ARG A 26 -1.61 0.55 0.58
C ARG A 26 -0.72 -0.37 -0.24
N VAL A 27 -0.90 -1.68 -0.07
CA VAL A 27 -0.19 -2.73 -0.78
C VAL A 27 -1.24 -3.55 -1.49
N VAL A 28 -1.19 -3.57 -2.82
CA VAL A 28 -2.09 -4.36 -3.64
C VAL A 28 -1.32 -5.54 -4.19
N GLU A 29 -1.89 -6.72 -4.05
CA GLU A 29 -1.46 -8.00 -4.58
C GLU A 29 -2.64 -8.59 -5.39
N GLU A 30 -2.37 -9.56 -6.27
CA GLU A 30 -3.32 -10.04 -7.29
C GLU A 30 -4.74 -10.37 -6.77
N ASP A 31 -4.86 -10.76 -5.50
CA ASP A 31 -6.13 -11.13 -4.86
C ASP A 31 -6.38 -10.38 -3.53
N GLN A 32 -5.41 -9.58 -3.06
CA GLN A 32 -5.44 -9.01 -1.71
C GLN A 32 -4.98 -7.57 -1.68
N GLU A 33 -5.64 -6.77 -0.86
CA GLU A 33 -5.22 -5.42 -0.54
C GLU A 33 -4.96 -5.33 0.96
N LEU A 34 -3.79 -4.81 1.31
CA LEU A 34 -3.41 -4.50 2.69
C LEU A 34 -3.19 -3.00 2.80
N THR A 35 -3.94 -2.35 3.69
CA THR A 35 -3.69 -0.96 4.06
C THR A 35 -3.18 -0.91 5.49
N ARG A 36 -2.07 -0.20 5.73
CA ARG A 36 -1.47 -0.05 7.05
C ARG A 36 -1.09 1.39 7.34
N SER A 37 -1.61 1.88 8.46
CA SER A 37 -1.34 3.21 8.99
C SER A 37 -0.11 3.27 9.89
N PHE A 38 0.58 4.42 9.87
CA PHE A 38 1.75 4.74 10.67
C PHE A 38 1.74 6.22 11.06
N GLU A 39 2.12 6.53 12.30
CA GLU A 39 2.22 7.92 12.76
C GLU A 39 3.43 8.66 12.17
N LEU A 40 4.49 7.94 11.78
CA LEU A 40 5.74 8.52 11.28
C LEU A 40 6.00 8.14 9.83
N GLU A 41 6.35 9.15 9.03
CA GLU A 41 6.72 9.00 7.61
C GLU A 41 7.81 7.95 7.43
N SER A 42 8.88 8.02 8.23
CA SER A 42 10.03 7.12 8.11
C SER A 42 9.66 5.65 8.28
N PHE A 43 8.69 5.33 9.14
CA PHE A 43 8.21 3.97 9.32
C PHE A 43 7.33 3.52 8.16
N ALA A 44 6.43 4.39 7.68
CA ALA A 44 5.64 4.11 6.49
C ALA A 44 6.52 3.85 5.27
N LEU A 45 7.53 4.69 5.03
CA LEU A 45 8.46 4.54 3.92
C LEU A 45 9.30 3.27 4.03
N ASN A 46 9.80 2.93 5.22
CA ASN A 46 10.57 1.71 5.41
C ASN A 46 9.71 0.45 5.17
N PHE A 47 8.47 0.46 5.67
CA PHE A 47 7.52 -0.61 5.41
C PHE A 47 7.21 -0.73 3.91
N ALA A 48 6.92 0.40 3.24
CA ALA A 48 6.65 0.44 1.81
C ALA A 48 7.82 -0.07 0.97
N GLU A 49 9.07 0.29 1.31
CA GLU A 49 10.27 -0.24 0.63
C GLU A 49 10.42 -1.75 0.81
N GLY A 50 10.15 -2.26 2.02
CA GLY A 50 10.13 -3.69 2.27
C GLY A 50 9.10 -4.42 1.41
N GLN A 51 7.91 -3.86 1.25
CA GLN A 51 6.86 -4.42 0.38
C GLN A 51 7.22 -4.31 -1.10
N ARG A 52 7.80 -3.18 -1.53
CA ARG A 52 8.29 -2.98 -2.90
C ARG A 52 9.27 -4.09 -3.29
N ILE A 53 10.25 -4.37 -2.42
CA ILE A 53 11.24 -5.43 -2.65
C ILE A 53 10.58 -6.82 -2.66
N ARG A 54 9.69 -7.11 -1.72
CA ARG A 54 8.95 -8.38 -1.64
C ARG A 54 8.13 -8.67 -2.90
N LEU A 55 7.51 -7.62 -3.46
CA LEU A 55 6.66 -7.69 -4.65
C LEU A 55 7.42 -7.49 -5.96
N HIS A 56 8.76 -7.37 -5.91
CA HIS A 56 9.61 -7.12 -7.08
C HIS A 56 9.19 -5.89 -7.89
N LEU A 57 8.77 -4.84 -7.21
CA LEU A 57 8.32 -3.59 -7.84
C LEU A 57 9.50 -2.61 -8.03
N ASP A 58 9.43 -1.86 -9.12
CA ASP A 58 10.44 -0.86 -9.49
C ASP A 58 10.39 0.36 -8.56
N ARG A 59 9.18 0.79 -8.17
CA ARG A 59 8.97 2.02 -7.40
C ARG A 59 7.80 1.92 -6.42
N ILE A 60 7.85 2.73 -5.38
CA ILE A 60 6.69 3.09 -4.54
C ILE A 60 6.01 4.30 -5.19
N VAL A 61 4.68 4.31 -5.19
CA VAL A 61 3.87 5.47 -5.58
C VAL A 61 3.55 6.27 -4.32
N ARG A 62 3.69 7.60 -4.36
CA ARG A 62 3.23 8.48 -3.29
C ARG A 62 2.01 9.26 -3.80
N VAL A 63 0.93 9.27 -3.03
CA VAL A 63 -0.39 9.83 -3.41
C VAL A 63 -0.76 10.96 -2.49
#